data_AF-A0A7K2Y6R9-F1
#
_entry.id   AF-A0A7K2Y6R9-F1
#
_cell.length_a   1.000
_cell.length_b   1.000
_cell.length_c   1.000
_cell.angle_alpha   90.00
_cell.angle_beta   90.00
_cell.angle_gamma   90.00
#
_symmetry.space_group_name_H-M   'P 1'
#
loop_
_entity.id
_entity.type
_entity.pdbx_description
1 polymer ?
#
loop_
_entity_poly.entity_id
_entity_poly.type
_entity_poly.pdbx_seq_one_letter_code
_entity_poly.pdbx_strand_id
1 'polypeptide(L)'
;MTVDSGLGHGLDRKGAGVTLRLASVAAGVAVAALLVADFRLTGSAGRQLVAVALMATVVSAGTWAAARLTALLMRPSLRRARELLAQEPDLWGSDREFFAPVRRLMFLGVVQALVDLLVLLTVYPLALWAGVRICGAAGLSAHLPGPWPAFVSGLLVAAVAGTVGTFFALFRHRTRHAAARSLGAVLLNAAGLALATLVLNGVRLDPAPGWRQALALGAVASLFMLPRITLSLPVPGIASIVLVAYHCLVLWLICAAFACVDPRLHAEGFWQLAGAAAIMWAVEWPARLAVRRAQGAAAQPAPVLPDPFPPDHGFPSGPLY
;
A
#
# COMPACT_ATOMS: atom_id res chain seq x y z
N MET A 1 6.45 -15.37 -0.30
CA MET A 1 5.40 -14.38 -0.60
C MET A 1 5.27 -13.44 0.59
N THR A 2 5.77 -12.22 0.48
CA THR A 2 5.69 -11.21 1.54
C THR A 2 4.52 -10.28 1.21
N VAL A 3 3.46 -10.33 2.01
CA VAL A 3 2.42 -9.30 1.99
C VAL A 3 2.97 -8.11 2.76
N ASP A 4 3.66 -7.24 2.05
CA ASP A 4 4.06 -5.95 2.57
C ASP A 4 2.86 -5.02 2.34
N SER A 5 1.95 -4.95 3.32
CA SER A 5 0.64 -4.30 3.13
C SER A 5 0.76 -2.79 2.91
N GLY A 6 1.96 -2.19 2.91
CA GLY A 6 2.20 -0.76 2.69
C GLY A 6 1.60 0.16 3.77
N LEU A 7 0.65 -0.37 4.53
CA LEU A 7 -0.11 0.22 5.62
C LEU A 7 0.50 -0.10 6.98
N GLY A 8 1.70 -0.70 6.99
CA GLY A 8 2.57 -0.86 8.15
C GLY A 8 3.07 0.49 8.67
N HIS A 9 2.15 1.35 9.09
CA HIS A 9 2.45 2.47 9.95
C HIS A 9 3.01 1.89 11.24
N GLY A 10 4.35 1.86 11.29
CA GLY A 10 5.11 1.55 12.47
C GLY A 10 4.49 2.29 13.65
N LEU A 11 4.06 1.52 14.65
CA LEU A 11 3.69 2.01 15.97
C LEU A 11 4.95 2.55 16.67
N ASP A 12 5.60 3.55 16.08
CA ASP A 12 6.73 4.23 16.69
C ASP A 12 6.18 5.19 17.74
N ARG A 13 6.30 4.77 19.00
CA ARG A 13 5.87 5.45 20.24
C ARG A 13 6.59 6.78 20.53
N LYS A 14 7.26 7.40 19.54
CA LYS A 14 8.01 8.65 19.72
C LYS A 14 7.22 9.83 19.17
N GLY A 15 7.22 10.98 19.85
CA GLY A 15 6.42 12.16 19.51
C GLY A 15 6.53 12.62 18.03
N ALA A 16 7.71 12.44 17.41
CA ALA A 16 7.93 12.74 15.99
C ALA A 16 7.12 11.85 15.02
N GLY A 17 6.72 10.64 15.43
CA GLY A 17 5.89 9.75 14.60
C GLY A 17 4.42 10.19 14.56
N VAL A 18 3.94 10.81 15.63
CA VAL A 18 2.54 11.29 15.73
C VAL A 18 2.33 12.54 14.89
N THR A 19 3.24 13.51 14.99
CA THR A 19 3.17 14.78 14.23
C THR A 19 3.23 14.53 12.73
N LEU A 20 4.11 13.62 12.31
CA LEU A 20 4.35 13.30 10.91
C LEU A 20 3.20 12.49 10.31
N ARG A 21 2.56 11.62 11.10
CA ARG A 21 1.30 10.96 10.71
C ARG A 21 0.17 11.96 10.56
N LEU A 22 0.00 12.87 11.52
CA LEU A 22 -0.99 13.95 11.45
C LEU A 22 -0.78 14.82 10.20
N ALA A 23 0.46 15.23 9.92
CA ALA A 23 0.79 16.01 8.73
C ALA A 23 0.46 15.25 7.43
N SER A 24 0.74 13.94 7.39
CA SER A 24 0.43 13.11 6.22
C SER A 24 -1.08 12.98 5.99
N VAL A 25 -1.85 12.76 7.06
CA VAL A 25 -3.32 12.69 6.98
C VAL A 25 -3.91 14.05 6.63
N ALA A 26 -3.38 15.14 7.21
CA ALA A 26 -3.80 16.51 6.88
C ALA A 26 -3.56 16.83 5.39
N ALA A 27 -2.42 16.43 4.84
CA ALA A 27 -2.16 16.53 3.40
C ALA A 27 -3.18 15.74 2.58
N GLY A 28 -3.53 14.52 3.02
CA GLY A 28 -4.59 13.72 2.41
C GLY A 28 -5.97 14.39 2.44
N VAL A 29 -6.35 14.99 3.56
CA VAL A 29 -7.62 15.72 3.70
C VAL A 29 -7.64 16.96 2.82
N ALA A 30 -6.54 17.71 2.76
CA ALA A 30 -6.41 18.87 1.89
C ALA A 30 -6.50 18.48 0.41
N VAL A 31 -5.82 17.41 -0.01
CA VAL A 31 -5.92 16.88 -1.37
C VAL A 31 -7.34 16.41 -1.70
N ALA A 32 -7.99 15.68 -0.78
CA ALA A 32 -9.37 15.25 -0.97
C ALA A 32 -10.32 16.44 -1.12
N ALA A 33 -10.13 17.52 -0.35
CA ALA A 33 -10.92 18.75 -0.47
C ALA A 33 -10.67 19.54 -1.78
N LEU A 34 -9.51 19.39 -2.41
CA LEU A 34 -9.20 20.01 -3.70
C LEU A 34 -9.72 19.19 -4.90
N LEU A 35 -9.76 17.87 -4.73
CA LEU A 35 -10.11 16.94 -5.79
C LEU A 35 -11.57 16.53 -5.79
N VAL A 36 -12.21 16.33 -4.63
CA VAL A 36 -13.60 15.89 -4.57
C VAL A 36 -14.51 17.11 -4.69
N ALA A 37 -15.27 17.21 -5.79
CA ALA A 37 -16.07 18.39 -6.14
C ALA A 37 -17.07 18.79 -5.05
N ASP A 38 -17.57 17.81 -4.31
CA ASP A 38 -18.57 17.99 -3.27
C ASP A 38 -17.98 18.20 -1.86
N PHE A 39 -16.66 18.08 -1.70
CA PHE A 39 -16.00 18.32 -0.42
C PHE A 39 -15.61 19.79 -0.31
N ARG A 40 -16.36 20.57 0.48
CA ARG A 40 -16.15 22.01 0.62
C ARG A 40 -15.58 22.36 2.00
N LEU A 41 -14.50 23.15 1.99
CA LEU A 41 -13.96 23.83 3.17
C LEU A 41 -14.15 25.34 2.99
N THR A 42 -15.03 25.96 3.78
CA THR A 42 -15.31 27.41 3.68
C THR A 42 -14.81 28.17 4.91
N GLY A 43 -14.70 29.49 4.77
CA GLY A 43 -14.15 30.38 5.79
C GLY A 43 -12.73 30.87 5.49
N SER A 44 -12.13 31.56 6.46
CA SER A 44 -10.75 32.05 6.33
C SER A 44 -9.73 30.90 6.28
N ALA A 45 -8.56 31.16 5.71
CA ALA A 45 -7.47 30.16 5.63
C ALA A 45 -7.14 29.53 6.99
N GLY A 46 -7.14 30.33 8.07
CA GLY A 46 -6.96 29.82 9.43
C GLY A 46 -8.04 28.83 9.86
N ARG A 47 -9.32 29.11 9.56
CA ARG A 47 -10.43 28.18 9.85
C ARG A 47 -10.35 26.90 9.03
N GLN A 48 -9.96 26.99 7.77
CA GLN A 48 -9.74 25.82 6.91
C GLN A 48 -8.61 24.95 7.46
N LEU A 49 -7.49 25.54 7.89
CA LEU A 49 -6.38 24.81 8.51
C LEU A 49 -6.80 24.11 9.80
N VAL A 50 -7.58 24.77 10.66
CA VAL A 50 -8.11 24.16 11.89
C VAL A 50 -9.07 23.02 11.56
N ALA A 51 -9.94 23.17 10.55
CA ALA A 51 -10.84 22.11 10.11
C ALA A 51 -10.06 20.89 9.58
N VAL A 52 -9.04 21.10 8.75
CA VAL A 52 -8.15 20.05 8.25
C VAL A 52 -7.42 19.35 9.40
N ALA A 53 -6.87 20.11 10.35
CA ALA A 53 -6.18 19.54 11.52
C ALA A 53 -7.13 18.70 12.40
N LEU A 54 -8.36 19.17 12.62
CA LEU A 54 -9.37 18.46 13.38
C LEU A 54 -9.78 17.16 12.69
N MET A 55 -10.10 17.20 11.39
CA MET A 55 -10.41 16.00 10.61
C MET A 55 -9.24 15.02 10.59
N ALA A 56 -8.01 15.51 10.40
CA ALA A 56 -6.82 14.68 10.42
C ALA A 56 -6.60 14.02 11.78
N THR A 57 -6.94 14.70 12.87
CA THR A 57 -6.89 14.14 14.23
C THR A 57 -7.88 13.00 14.39
N VAL A 58 -9.13 13.19 13.95
CA VAL A 58 -10.18 12.15 14.03
C VAL A 58 -9.81 10.93 13.17
N VAL A 59 -9.35 11.15 11.94
CA VAL A 59 -8.89 10.06 11.05
C VAL A 59 -7.67 9.34 11.64
N SER A 60 -6.70 10.07 12.20
CA SER A 60 -5.52 9.49 12.85
C SER A 60 -5.91 8.66 14.08
N ALA A 61 -6.85 9.14 14.89
CA ALA A 61 -7.36 8.44 16.06
C ALA A 61 -8.10 7.16 15.67
N GLY A 62 -9.02 7.22 14.70
CA GLY A 62 -9.76 6.06 14.22
C GLY A 62 -8.86 4.97 13.65
N THR A 63 -7.91 5.36 12.79
CA THR A 63 -6.94 4.41 12.20
C THR A 63 -5.97 3.87 13.24
N TRP A 64 -5.59 4.64 14.27
CA TRP A 64 -4.79 4.13 15.39
C TRP A 64 -5.56 3.13 16.25
N ALA A 65 -6.82 3.40 16.55
CA ALA A 65 -7.69 2.51 17.29
C ALA A 65 -7.89 1.18 16.54
N ALA A 66 -8.14 1.25 15.24
CA ALA A 66 -8.25 0.07 14.38
C ALA A 66 -6.95 -0.76 14.37
N ALA A 67 -5.80 -0.12 14.14
CA ALA A 67 -4.50 -0.81 14.17
C ALA A 67 -4.21 -1.45 15.54
N ARG A 68 -4.60 -0.79 16.64
CA ARG A 68 -4.46 -1.33 18.00
C ARG A 68 -5.35 -2.54 18.22
N LEU A 69 -6.61 -2.48 17.79
CA LEU A 69 -7.54 -3.59 17.88
C LEU A 69 -7.02 -4.79 17.07
N THR A 70 -6.61 -4.57 15.82
CA THR A 70 -6.02 -5.61 14.97
C THR A 70 -4.78 -6.22 15.61
N ALA A 71 -3.88 -5.40 16.15
CA ALA A 71 -2.70 -5.90 16.85
C ALA A 71 -3.07 -6.73 18.10
N LEU A 72 -4.07 -6.33 18.87
CA LEU A 72 -4.53 -7.09 20.04
C LEU A 72 -5.09 -8.46 19.63
N LEU A 73 -5.90 -8.50 18.56
CA LEU A 73 -6.49 -9.74 18.05
C LEU A 73 -5.46 -10.68 17.40
N MET A 74 -4.47 -10.13 16.69
CA MET A 74 -3.46 -10.91 15.93
C MET A 74 -2.22 -11.29 16.74
N ARG A 75 -1.87 -10.57 17.82
CA ARG A 75 -0.69 -10.86 18.64
C ARG A 75 -0.60 -12.30 19.15
N PRO A 76 -1.65 -12.89 19.75
CA PRO A 76 -1.54 -14.24 20.31
C PRO A 76 -1.31 -15.28 19.21
N SER A 77 -1.98 -15.16 18.07
CA SER A 77 -1.83 -16.08 16.93
C SER A 77 -0.46 -15.94 16.26
N LEU A 78 0.06 -14.72 16.12
CA LEU A 78 1.40 -14.46 15.59
C LEU A 78 2.52 -14.95 16.51
N ARG A 79 2.38 -14.79 17.84
CA ARG A 79 3.34 -15.32 18.82
C ARG A 79 3.41 -16.84 18.74
N ARG A 80 2.26 -17.51 18.81
CA ARG A 80 2.18 -18.96 18.70
C ARG A 80 2.74 -19.48 17.37
N ALA A 81 2.49 -18.80 16.26
CA ALA A 81 3.05 -19.19 14.97
C ALA A 81 4.58 -19.03 14.91
N ARG A 82 5.14 -18.00 15.56
CA ARG A 82 6.60 -17.78 15.64
C ARG A 82 7.28 -18.76 16.59
N GLU A 83 6.66 -19.08 17.71
CA GLU A 83 7.15 -20.09 18.65
C GLU A 83 7.25 -21.46 17.97
N LEU A 84 6.25 -21.84 17.18
CA LEU A 84 6.27 -23.09 16.39
C LEU A 84 7.33 -23.10 15.27
N LEU A 85 7.75 -21.94 14.77
CA LEU A 85 8.86 -21.83 13.80
C LEU A 85 10.23 -21.85 14.45
N ALA A 86 10.30 -21.50 15.74
CA ALA A 86 11.53 -21.51 16.51
C ALA A 86 11.83 -22.90 17.11
N GLN A 87 10.83 -23.77 17.19
CA GLN A 87 11.04 -25.20 17.47
C GLN A 87 11.69 -25.85 16.24
N GLU A 88 12.76 -26.63 16.44
CA GLU A 88 13.42 -27.35 15.36
C GLU A 88 12.37 -28.18 14.60
N PRO A 89 12.27 -28.03 13.26
CA PRO A 89 11.33 -28.79 12.48
C PRO A 89 11.69 -30.26 12.60
N ASP A 90 10.73 -31.08 13.00
CA ASP A 90 10.94 -32.52 13.11
C ASP A 90 11.19 -33.08 11.70
N LEU A 91 12.46 -33.34 11.38
CA LEU A 91 12.95 -33.76 10.06
C LEU A 91 12.40 -35.13 9.64
N TRP A 92 11.78 -35.85 10.60
CA TRP A 92 11.19 -37.17 10.44
C TRP A 92 9.65 -37.14 10.39
N GLY A 93 9.04 -35.96 10.54
CA GLY A 93 7.60 -35.75 10.44
C GLY A 93 7.10 -35.72 8.99
N SER A 94 5.78 -35.84 8.80
CA SER A 94 5.19 -35.75 7.46
C SER A 94 5.40 -34.35 6.84
N ASP A 95 5.53 -34.25 5.51
CA ASP A 95 5.60 -32.95 4.79
C ASP A 95 4.51 -31.95 5.24
N ARG A 96 3.34 -32.49 5.62
CA ARG A 96 2.20 -31.70 6.11
C ARG A 96 2.49 -30.98 7.43
N GLU A 97 3.26 -31.59 8.32
CA GLU A 97 3.66 -31.02 9.62
C GLU A 97 4.81 -30.04 9.43
N PHE A 98 5.75 -30.35 8.54
CA PHE A 98 6.85 -29.45 8.17
C PHE A 98 6.34 -28.11 7.62
N PHE A 99 5.34 -28.11 6.72
CA PHE A 99 4.78 -26.88 6.15
C PHE A 99 3.65 -26.24 6.98
N ALA A 100 3.17 -26.88 8.05
CA ALA A 100 2.09 -26.36 8.89
C ALA A 100 2.34 -24.94 9.45
N PRO A 101 3.53 -24.61 10.03
CA PRO A 101 3.78 -23.27 10.55
C PRO A 101 3.87 -22.21 9.43
N VAL A 102 4.45 -22.56 8.28
CA VAL A 102 4.52 -21.69 7.10
C VAL A 102 3.11 -21.40 6.57
N ARG A 103 2.27 -22.42 6.41
CA ARG A 103 0.86 -22.27 6.02
C ARG A 103 0.09 -21.38 6.98
N ARG A 104 0.34 -21.52 8.29
CA ARG A 104 -0.30 -20.70 9.33
C ARG A 104 0.12 -19.23 9.25
N LEU A 105 1.40 -18.94 9.03
CA LEU A 105 1.86 -17.57 8.78
C LEU A 105 1.26 -16.98 7.50
N MET A 106 1.18 -17.77 6.43
CA MET A 106 0.54 -17.33 5.18
C MET A 106 -0.93 -16.98 5.40
N PHE A 107 -1.67 -17.85 6.08
CA PHE A 107 -3.06 -17.60 6.44
C PHE A 107 -3.21 -16.33 7.28
N LEU A 108 -2.38 -16.15 8.33
CA LEU A 108 -2.40 -14.94 9.15
C LEU A 108 -2.07 -13.68 8.33
N GLY A 109 -1.15 -13.78 7.37
CA GLY A 109 -0.84 -12.69 6.44
C GLY A 109 -2.02 -12.31 5.55
N VAL A 110 -2.76 -13.30 5.03
CA VAL A 110 -3.99 -13.07 4.25
C VAL A 110 -5.07 -12.43 5.12
N VAL A 111 -5.31 -12.94 6.34
CA VAL A 111 -6.30 -12.36 7.24
C VAL A 111 -5.91 -10.92 7.63
N GLN A 112 -4.63 -10.65 7.90
CA GLN A 112 -4.16 -9.29 8.15
C GLN A 112 -4.43 -8.38 6.95
N ALA A 113 -4.17 -8.82 5.72
CA ALA A 113 -4.46 -8.05 4.52
C ALA A 113 -5.95 -7.75 4.36
N LEU A 114 -6.82 -8.73 4.66
CA LEU A 114 -8.27 -8.54 4.64
C LEU A 114 -8.73 -7.55 5.72
N VAL A 115 -8.14 -7.59 6.91
CA VAL A 115 -8.43 -6.61 7.97
C VAL A 115 -7.94 -5.22 7.56
N ASP A 116 -6.73 -5.09 7.01
CA ASP A 116 -6.20 -3.82 6.53
C ASP A 116 -7.09 -3.24 5.41
N LEU A 117 -7.56 -4.09 4.49
CA LEU A 117 -8.53 -3.72 3.45
C LEU A 117 -9.87 -3.27 4.07
N LEU A 118 -10.38 -4.00 5.07
CA LEU A 118 -11.60 -3.61 5.77
C LEU A 118 -11.44 -2.25 6.45
N VAL A 119 -10.32 -2.01 7.13
CA VAL A 119 -9.99 -0.73 7.77
C VAL A 119 -9.91 0.38 6.72
N LEU A 120 -9.28 0.13 5.58
CA LEU A 120 -9.21 1.07 4.47
C LEU A 120 -10.60 1.45 3.93
N LEU A 121 -11.46 0.45 3.71
CA LEU A 121 -12.80 0.63 3.13
C LEU A 121 -13.83 1.19 4.12
N THR A 122 -13.60 1.08 5.43
CA THR A 122 -14.58 1.47 6.45
C THR A 122 -14.09 2.60 7.35
N VAL A 123 -12.94 2.43 8.00
CA VAL A 123 -12.46 3.34 9.05
C VAL A 123 -12.08 4.71 8.47
N TYR A 124 -11.40 4.74 7.32
CA TYR A 124 -11.03 6.03 6.70
C TYR A 124 -12.26 6.86 6.30
N PRO A 125 -13.22 6.32 5.52
CA PRO A 125 -14.47 7.01 5.21
C PRO A 125 -15.25 7.45 6.45
N LEU A 126 -15.45 6.55 7.42
CA LEU A 126 -16.25 6.83 8.61
C LEU A 126 -15.58 7.87 9.51
N ALA A 127 -14.26 7.77 9.71
CA ALA A 127 -13.54 8.73 10.53
C ALA A 127 -13.48 10.12 9.87
N LEU A 128 -13.35 10.18 8.53
CA LEU A 128 -13.42 11.45 7.81
C LEU A 128 -14.83 12.07 7.93
N TRP A 129 -15.87 11.27 7.72
CA TRP A 129 -17.26 11.72 7.86
C TRP A 129 -17.57 12.21 9.28
N ALA A 130 -17.12 11.47 10.30
CA ALA A 130 -17.20 11.90 11.69
C ALA A 130 -16.42 13.20 11.93
N GLY A 131 -15.22 13.33 11.36
CA GLY A 131 -14.43 14.55 11.41
C GLY A 131 -15.18 15.76 10.84
N VAL A 132 -15.81 15.62 9.68
CA VAL A 132 -16.64 16.68 9.07
C VAL A 132 -17.82 17.06 9.99
N ARG A 133 -18.49 16.08 10.61
CA ARG A 133 -19.58 16.35 11.56
C ARG A 133 -19.10 17.09 12.81
N ILE A 134 -17.94 16.73 13.35
CA ILE A 134 -17.33 17.40 14.51
C ILE A 134 -16.91 18.83 14.13
N CYS A 135 -16.34 19.04 12.92
CA CYS A 135 -16.07 20.38 12.40
C CYS A 135 -17.34 21.24 12.35
N GLY A 136 -18.43 20.69 11.81
CA GLY A 136 -19.72 21.38 11.76
C GLY A 136 -20.23 21.77 13.14
N ALA A 137 -20.14 20.87 14.13
CA ALA A 137 -20.51 21.15 15.51
C ALA A 137 -19.61 22.21 16.18
N ALA A 138 -18.34 22.29 15.78
CA ALA A 138 -17.39 23.30 16.24
C ALA A 138 -17.52 24.66 15.50
N GLY A 139 -18.52 24.83 14.63
CA GLY A 139 -18.69 26.05 13.83
C GLY A 139 -17.66 26.20 12.70
N LEU A 140 -16.93 25.14 12.37
CA LEU A 140 -16.02 25.09 11.23
C LEU A 140 -16.79 24.56 10.02
N SER A 141 -16.83 25.36 8.95
CA SER A 141 -17.61 25.05 7.77
C SER A 141 -16.89 24.03 6.87
N ALA A 142 -17.01 22.76 7.22
CA ALA A 142 -16.68 21.62 6.37
C ALA A 142 -17.98 20.94 5.93
N HIS A 143 -18.13 20.70 4.63
CA HIS A 143 -19.32 20.08 4.07
C HIS A 143 -18.96 18.90 3.17
N LEU A 144 -19.69 17.79 3.37
CA LEU A 144 -19.56 16.56 2.62
C LEU A 144 -20.96 15.94 2.52
N PRO A 145 -21.64 16.03 1.36
CA PRO A 145 -23.09 15.89 1.28
C PRO A 145 -23.60 14.45 1.39
N GLY A 146 -22.76 13.43 1.19
CA GLY A 146 -23.23 12.05 1.11
C GLY A 146 -22.20 10.98 1.42
N PRO A 147 -22.66 9.71 1.55
CA PRO A 147 -21.81 8.58 1.89
C PRO A 147 -20.79 8.26 0.79
N TRP A 148 -21.15 8.45 -0.48
CA TRP A 148 -20.27 8.17 -1.60
C TRP A 148 -19.10 9.16 -1.72
N PRO A 149 -19.32 10.50 -1.72
CA PRO A 149 -18.21 11.46 -1.61
C PRO A 149 -17.34 11.22 -0.36
N ALA A 150 -17.93 10.81 0.77
CA ALA A 150 -17.19 10.47 1.98
C ALA A 150 -16.30 9.23 1.83
N PHE A 151 -16.82 8.20 1.18
CA PHE A 151 -16.07 7.01 0.84
C PHE A 151 -14.87 7.34 -0.06
N VAL A 152 -15.10 8.04 -1.18
CA VAL A 152 -14.05 8.44 -2.12
C VAL A 152 -13.00 9.33 -1.44
N SER A 153 -13.44 10.33 -0.67
CA SER A 153 -12.56 11.21 0.07
C SER A 153 -11.72 10.45 1.10
N GLY A 154 -12.33 9.49 1.82
CA GLY A 154 -11.62 8.64 2.76
C GLY A 154 -10.51 7.80 2.11
N LEU A 155 -10.80 7.20 0.95
CA LEU A 155 -9.81 6.46 0.17
C LEU A 155 -8.68 7.36 -0.33
N LEU A 156 -9.00 8.56 -0.84
CA LEU A 156 -8.00 9.55 -1.26
C LEU A 156 -7.10 9.97 -0.10
N VAL A 157 -7.69 10.23 1.08
CA VAL A 157 -6.94 10.54 2.30
C VAL A 157 -5.97 9.41 2.63
N ALA A 158 -6.41 8.15 2.58
CA ALA A 158 -5.55 7.00 2.85
C ALA A 158 -4.39 6.89 1.86
N ALA A 159 -4.68 6.99 0.56
CA ALA A 159 -3.69 6.91 -0.50
C ALA A 159 -2.63 7.99 -0.39
N VAL A 160 -3.06 9.25 -0.28
CA VAL A 160 -2.17 10.41 -0.20
C VAL A 160 -1.39 10.41 1.11
N ALA A 161 -2.02 10.10 2.24
CA ALA A 161 -1.32 10.01 3.52
C ALA A 161 -0.25 8.91 3.50
N GLY A 162 -0.52 7.77 2.85
CA GLY A 162 0.47 6.71 2.63
C GLY A 162 1.66 7.19 1.80
N THR A 163 1.41 7.90 0.69
CA THR A 163 2.47 8.44 -0.17
C THR A 163 3.30 9.52 0.54
N VAL A 164 2.65 10.48 1.22
CA VAL A 164 3.32 11.55 1.97
C VAL A 164 4.12 10.97 3.14
N GLY A 165 3.57 9.99 3.87
CA GLY A 165 4.29 9.27 4.91
C GLY A 165 5.53 8.54 4.36
N THR A 166 5.42 7.96 3.16
CA THR A 166 6.55 7.32 2.47
C THR A 166 7.61 8.35 2.05
N PHE A 167 7.19 9.53 1.61
CA PHE A 167 8.11 10.64 1.32
C PHE A 167 8.90 11.05 2.55
N PHE A 168 8.25 11.22 3.69
CA PHE A 168 8.96 11.48 4.94
C PHE A 168 9.91 10.34 5.36
N ALA A 169 9.58 9.10 5.03
CA ALA A 169 10.44 7.95 5.29
C ALA A 169 11.75 7.94 4.45
N LEU A 170 11.87 8.77 3.41
CA LEU A 170 13.14 8.99 2.69
C LEU A 170 14.23 9.60 3.58
N PHE A 171 13.83 10.47 4.51
CA PHE A 171 14.76 11.17 5.40
C PHE A 171 15.22 10.29 6.57
N ARG A 172 14.67 9.07 6.70
CA ARG A 172 15.10 8.09 7.70
C ARG A 172 16.09 7.11 7.04
N HIS A 173 17.34 7.12 7.48
CA HIS A 173 18.41 6.24 6.95
C HIS A 173 18.00 4.77 6.81
N ARG A 174 17.28 4.24 7.80
CA ARG A 174 16.88 2.82 7.84
C ARG A 174 15.86 2.44 6.75
N THR A 175 15.05 3.37 6.28
CA THR A 175 13.93 3.11 5.34
C THR A 175 14.11 3.75 3.98
N ARG A 176 15.16 4.56 3.77
CA ARG A 176 15.38 5.37 2.57
C ARG A 176 15.25 4.57 1.26
N HIS A 177 15.87 3.40 1.17
CA HIS A 177 15.81 2.60 -0.06
C HIS A 177 14.42 2.02 -0.33
N ALA A 178 13.73 1.55 0.71
CA ALA A 178 12.36 1.04 0.57
C ALA A 178 11.39 2.18 0.20
N ALA A 179 11.53 3.33 0.84
CA ALA A 179 10.76 4.54 0.56
C ALA A 179 10.98 5.04 -0.87
N ALA A 180 12.24 5.11 -1.32
CA ALA A 180 12.59 5.52 -2.69
C ALA A 180 11.99 4.59 -3.74
N ARG A 181 12.01 3.26 -3.50
CA ARG A 181 11.37 2.29 -4.40
C ARG A 181 9.86 2.45 -4.44
N SER A 182 9.23 2.65 -3.29
CA SER A 182 7.78 2.83 -3.20
C SER A 182 7.34 4.11 -3.92
N LEU A 183 8.00 5.24 -3.65
CA LEU A 183 7.73 6.50 -4.34
C LEU A 183 8.05 6.44 -5.84
N GLY A 184 9.16 5.80 -6.21
CA GLY A 184 9.51 5.56 -7.61
C GLY A 184 8.41 4.78 -8.33
N ALA A 185 7.82 3.76 -7.69
CA ALA A 185 6.68 3.04 -8.24
C ALA A 185 5.46 3.94 -8.40
N VAL A 186 5.08 4.73 -7.40
CA VAL A 186 3.95 5.67 -7.50
C VAL A 186 4.16 6.65 -8.66
N LEU A 187 5.36 7.23 -8.80
CA LEU A 187 5.71 8.15 -9.87
C LEU A 187 5.68 7.48 -11.25
N LEU A 188 6.18 6.25 -11.36
CA LEU A 188 6.13 5.47 -12.60
C LEU A 188 4.69 5.14 -13.01
N ASN A 189 3.81 4.82 -12.06
CA ASN A 189 2.38 4.62 -12.35
C ASN A 189 1.68 5.90 -12.76
N ALA A 190 1.99 7.03 -12.10
CA ALA A 190 1.44 8.32 -12.49
C ALA A 190 1.90 8.71 -13.91
N ALA A 191 3.18 8.47 -14.24
CA ALA A 191 3.73 8.67 -15.58
C ALA A 191 3.11 7.72 -16.61
N GLY A 192 2.91 6.45 -16.25
CA GLY A 192 2.24 5.47 -17.10
C GLY A 192 0.79 5.84 -17.38
N LEU A 193 0.08 6.37 -16.39
CA LEU A 193 -1.29 6.86 -16.55
C LEU A 193 -1.35 8.14 -17.40
N ALA A 194 -0.40 9.07 -17.20
CA ALA A 194 -0.25 10.24 -18.07
C ALA A 194 0.03 9.82 -19.52
N LEU A 195 0.93 8.86 -19.73
CA LEU A 195 1.20 8.31 -21.06
C LEU A 195 -0.04 7.64 -21.66
N ALA A 196 -0.81 6.90 -20.86
CA ALA A 196 -2.07 6.32 -21.28
C ALA A 196 -3.05 7.41 -21.75
N THR A 197 -3.16 8.55 -21.04
CA THR A 197 -4.02 9.65 -21.49
C THR A 197 -3.58 10.32 -22.80
N LEU A 198 -2.31 10.20 -23.17
CA LEU A 198 -1.77 10.75 -24.42
C LEU A 198 -1.89 9.79 -25.60
N VAL A 199 -1.74 8.48 -25.35
CA VAL A 199 -1.65 7.45 -26.40
C VAL A 199 -3.01 6.80 -26.66
N LEU A 200 -3.84 6.66 -25.63
CA LEU A 200 -5.12 5.97 -25.71
C LEU A 200 -6.24 7.00 -25.88
N ASN A 201 -6.84 7.05 -27.08
CA ASN A 201 -7.90 7.99 -27.42
C ASN A 201 -9.12 7.95 -26.48
N GLY A 202 -9.33 6.83 -25.79
CA GLY A 202 -10.44 6.63 -24.85
C GLY A 202 -10.08 6.82 -23.38
N VAL A 203 -8.82 7.09 -23.00
CA VAL A 203 -8.46 7.43 -21.61
C VAL A 203 -8.21 8.93 -21.55
N ARG A 204 -9.06 9.67 -20.83
CA ARG A 204 -9.01 11.14 -20.82
C ARG A 204 -9.13 11.68 -19.42
N LEU A 205 -8.43 12.77 -19.16
CA LEU A 205 -8.57 13.54 -17.93
C LEU A 205 -9.24 14.86 -18.28
N ASP A 206 -10.23 15.28 -17.50
CA ASP A 206 -10.90 16.55 -17.74
C ASP A 206 -9.91 17.74 -17.75
N PRO A 207 -10.18 18.76 -18.58
CA PRO A 207 -9.31 19.92 -18.68
C PRO A 207 -9.29 20.68 -17.35
N ALA A 208 -8.09 20.83 -16.78
CA ALA A 208 -7.83 21.57 -15.55
C ALA A 208 -6.40 22.12 -15.60
N PRO A 209 -6.04 23.06 -14.69
CA PRO A 209 -4.65 23.49 -14.57
C PRO A 209 -3.71 22.30 -14.38
N GLY A 210 -2.55 22.30 -15.05
CA GLY A 210 -1.66 21.14 -15.11
C GLY A 210 -1.24 20.60 -13.73
N TRP A 211 -1.10 21.47 -12.72
CA TRP A 211 -0.81 21.04 -11.34
C TRP A 211 -1.96 20.20 -10.73
N ARG A 212 -3.22 20.54 -11.04
CA ARG A 212 -4.41 19.83 -10.54
C ARG A 212 -4.56 18.50 -11.25
N GLN A 213 -4.24 18.45 -12.55
CA GLN A 213 -4.16 17.21 -13.32
C GLN A 213 -3.07 16.26 -12.78
N ALA A 214 -1.87 16.78 -12.52
CA ALA A 214 -0.79 16.00 -11.92
C ALA A 214 -1.16 15.45 -10.53
N LEU A 215 -1.87 16.25 -9.73
CA LEU A 215 -2.33 15.86 -8.41
C LEU A 215 -3.42 14.76 -8.48
N ALA A 216 -4.34 14.84 -9.43
CA ALA A 216 -5.32 13.78 -9.70
C ALA A 216 -4.65 12.47 -10.15
N LEU A 217 -3.73 12.53 -11.11
CA LEU A 217 -2.97 11.37 -11.58
C LEU A 217 -2.12 10.74 -10.46
N GLY A 218 -1.50 11.58 -9.63
CA GLY A 218 -0.76 11.13 -8.45
C GLY A 218 -1.67 10.42 -7.44
N ALA A 219 -2.85 10.97 -7.16
CA ALA A 219 -3.81 10.34 -6.26
C ALA A 219 -4.35 9.01 -6.80
N VAL A 220 -4.65 8.92 -8.10
CA VAL A 220 -5.03 7.66 -8.76
C VAL A 220 -3.91 6.63 -8.67
N ALA A 221 -2.68 7.03 -8.98
CA ALA A 221 -1.52 6.14 -8.89
C ALA A 221 -1.28 5.63 -7.46
N SER A 222 -1.44 6.50 -6.46
CA SER A 222 -1.38 6.12 -5.04
C SER A 222 -2.48 5.13 -4.66
N LEU A 223 -3.72 5.34 -5.13
CA LEU A 223 -4.83 4.42 -4.90
C LEU A 223 -4.60 3.06 -5.57
N PHE A 224 -4.11 3.06 -6.80
CA PHE A 224 -3.77 1.86 -7.55
C PHE A 224 -2.68 1.03 -6.86
N MET A 225 -1.79 1.69 -6.12
CA MET A 225 -0.72 1.06 -5.35
C MET A 225 -1.16 0.55 -3.96
N LEU A 226 -2.35 0.90 -3.45
CA LEU A 226 -2.83 0.43 -2.14
C LEU A 226 -2.99 -1.10 -2.09
N PRO A 227 -3.69 -1.75 -3.03
CA PRO A 227 -3.92 -3.18 -2.96
C PRO A 227 -2.81 -3.93 -3.72
N ARG A 228 -1.58 -3.93 -3.17
CA ARG A 228 -0.45 -4.68 -3.73
C ARG A 228 -0.60 -6.18 -3.50
N ILE A 229 -1.21 -6.86 -4.47
CA ILE A 229 -1.23 -8.32 -4.52
C ILE A 229 -0.06 -8.78 -5.39
N THR A 230 0.98 -9.32 -4.75
CA THR A 230 2.07 -10.02 -5.46
C THR A 230 1.74 -11.50 -5.59
N LEU A 231 0.94 -11.85 -6.60
CA LEU A 231 0.67 -13.26 -6.92
C LEU A 231 1.93 -13.92 -7.51
N SER A 232 2.65 -14.71 -6.72
CA SER A 232 3.64 -15.65 -7.22
C SER A 232 2.94 -16.92 -7.68
N LEU A 233 2.30 -16.86 -8.85
CA LEU A 233 1.72 -18.05 -9.48
C LEU A 233 2.83 -18.82 -10.21
N PRO A 234 2.86 -20.16 -10.13
CA PRO A 234 3.94 -20.99 -10.67
C PRO A 234 3.98 -21.06 -12.21
N VAL A 235 3.06 -20.40 -12.92
CA VAL A 235 2.98 -20.41 -14.39
C VAL A 235 3.04 -18.98 -14.93
N PRO A 236 4.13 -18.58 -15.63
CA PRO A 236 4.35 -17.20 -16.05
C PRO A 236 3.28 -16.64 -17.00
N GLY A 237 2.64 -17.48 -17.81
CA GLY A 237 1.55 -17.06 -18.72
C GLY A 237 0.24 -16.73 -17.99
N ILE A 238 -0.27 -17.65 -17.18
CA ILE A 238 -1.54 -17.49 -16.44
C ILE A 238 -1.42 -16.38 -15.39
N ALA A 239 -0.25 -16.28 -14.73
CA ALA A 239 0.03 -15.22 -13.77
C ALA A 239 -0.13 -13.83 -14.40
N SER A 240 0.28 -13.66 -15.66
CA SER A 240 0.24 -12.39 -16.35
C SER A 240 -1.20 -11.98 -16.70
N ILE A 241 -2.04 -12.91 -17.16
CA ILE A 241 -3.45 -12.66 -17.49
C ILE A 241 -4.24 -12.29 -16.24
N VAL A 242 -4.12 -13.07 -15.17
CA VAL A 242 -4.83 -12.81 -13.90
C VAL A 242 -4.41 -11.46 -13.32
N LEU A 243 -3.12 -11.14 -13.38
CA LEU A 243 -2.59 -9.88 -12.89
C LEU A 243 -3.12 -8.69 -13.72
N VAL A 244 -3.15 -8.80 -15.05
CA VAL A 244 -3.70 -7.74 -15.92
C VAL A 244 -5.21 -7.57 -15.69
N ALA A 245 -5.96 -8.66 -15.58
CA ALA A 245 -7.39 -8.62 -15.27
C ALA A 245 -7.66 -7.96 -13.91
N TYR A 246 -6.86 -8.29 -12.89
CA TYR A 246 -6.93 -7.66 -11.58
C TYR A 246 -6.65 -6.16 -11.65
N HIS A 247 -5.56 -5.74 -12.31
CA HIS A 247 -5.24 -4.31 -12.44
C HIS A 247 -6.29 -3.56 -13.26
N CYS A 248 -6.88 -4.19 -14.28
CA CYS A 248 -7.99 -3.63 -15.04
C CYS A 248 -9.23 -3.43 -14.15
N LEU A 249 -9.57 -4.42 -13.32
CA LEU A 249 -10.66 -4.32 -12.35
C LEU A 249 -10.41 -3.19 -11.33
N VAL A 250 -9.19 -3.09 -10.79
CA VAL A 250 -8.82 -2.01 -9.86
C VAL A 250 -8.94 -0.65 -10.54
N LEU A 251 -8.42 -0.51 -11.77
CA LEU A 251 -8.50 0.75 -12.51
C LEU A 251 -9.95 1.12 -12.85
N TRP A 252 -10.78 0.13 -13.20
CA TRP A 252 -12.22 0.32 -13.41
C TRP A 252 -12.92 0.81 -12.14
N LEU A 253 -12.66 0.18 -10.99
CA LEU A 253 -13.20 0.61 -9.70
C LEU A 253 -12.73 2.02 -9.33
N ILE A 254 -11.48 2.37 -9.60
CA ILE A 254 -10.96 3.72 -9.37
C ILE A 254 -11.66 4.73 -10.28
N CYS A 255 -11.82 4.44 -11.58
CA CYS A 255 -12.55 5.32 -12.50
C CYS A 255 -14.01 5.51 -12.05
N ALA A 256 -14.68 4.44 -11.60
CA ALA A 256 -16.03 4.52 -11.05
C ALA A 256 -16.09 5.38 -9.76
N ALA A 257 -15.12 5.23 -8.86
CA ALA A 257 -14.97 6.06 -7.66
C ALA A 257 -14.67 7.54 -7.99
N PHE A 258 -13.95 7.80 -9.08
CA PHE A 258 -13.54 9.14 -9.51
C PHE A 258 -14.62 9.93 -10.23
N ALA A 259 -15.85 9.41 -10.37
CA ALA A 259 -16.99 10.19 -10.86
C ALA A 259 -17.24 11.47 -10.02
N CYS A 260 -16.88 11.46 -8.73
CA CYS A 260 -17.01 12.60 -7.82
C CYS A 260 -15.72 13.45 -7.70
N VAL A 261 -14.67 13.11 -8.45
CA VAL A 261 -13.38 13.80 -8.45
C VAL A 261 -13.29 14.74 -9.66
N ASP A 262 -12.72 15.92 -9.48
CA ASP A 262 -12.47 16.92 -10.51
C ASP A 262 -10.97 17.31 -10.48
N PRO A 263 -10.20 17.10 -11.56
CA PRO A 263 -10.63 16.61 -12.89
C PRO A 263 -10.96 15.11 -12.90
N ARG A 264 -12.00 14.73 -13.66
CA ARG A 264 -12.42 13.33 -13.79
C ARG A 264 -11.49 12.56 -14.72
N LEU A 265 -11.19 11.33 -14.34
CA LEU A 265 -10.52 10.36 -15.20
C LEU A 265 -11.56 9.47 -15.88
N HIS A 266 -11.66 9.58 -17.19
CA HIS A 266 -12.55 8.82 -18.04
C HIS A 266 -11.78 7.70 -18.75
N ALA A 267 -12.42 6.54 -18.87
CA ALA A 267 -11.94 5.44 -19.70
C ALA A 267 -13.09 4.84 -20.50
N GLU A 268 -13.04 4.98 -21.82
CA GLU A 268 -14.07 4.53 -22.76
C GLU A 268 -13.94 3.03 -23.03
N GLY A 269 -14.42 2.24 -22.07
CA GLY A 269 -14.58 0.80 -22.22
C GLY A 269 -13.38 -0.03 -21.76
N PHE A 270 -13.61 -1.35 -21.73
CA PHE A 270 -12.70 -2.32 -21.14
C PHE A 270 -11.30 -2.32 -21.78
N TRP A 271 -11.23 -2.22 -23.12
CA TRP A 271 -9.94 -2.28 -23.83
C TRP A 271 -9.02 -1.10 -23.52
N GLN A 272 -9.58 0.09 -23.29
CA GLN A 272 -8.82 1.27 -22.90
C GLN A 272 -8.25 1.11 -21.48
N LEU A 273 -9.04 0.55 -20.57
CA LEU A 273 -8.58 0.21 -19.21
C LEU A 273 -7.50 -0.87 -19.22
N ALA A 274 -7.68 -1.91 -20.02
CA ALA A 274 -6.69 -2.97 -20.20
C ALA A 274 -5.39 -2.41 -20.80
N GLY A 275 -5.49 -1.52 -21.80
CA GLY A 275 -4.37 -0.81 -22.40
C GLY A 275 -3.64 0.07 -21.38
N ALA A 276 -4.37 0.87 -20.60
CA ALA A 276 -3.77 1.71 -19.55
C ALA A 276 -3.06 0.87 -18.49
N ALA A 277 -3.70 -0.21 -18.00
CA ALA A 277 -3.08 -1.14 -17.07
C ALA A 277 -1.82 -1.80 -17.65
N ALA A 278 -1.84 -2.16 -18.94
CA ALA A 278 -0.68 -2.70 -19.64
C ALA A 278 0.46 -1.68 -19.77
N ILE A 279 0.16 -0.41 -20.08
CA ILE A 279 1.15 0.68 -20.13
C ILE A 279 1.77 0.89 -18.75
N MET A 280 0.95 1.02 -17.70
CA MET A 280 1.43 1.16 -16.32
C MET A 280 2.33 -0.01 -15.92
N TRP A 281 1.92 -1.24 -16.24
CA TRP A 281 2.72 -2.43 -16.00
C TRP A 281 4.04 -2.43 -16.78
N ALA A 282 4.01 -2.02 -18.05
CA ALA A 282 5.21 -1.94 -18.88
C ALA A 282 6.21 -0.89 -18.36
N VAL A 283 5.72 0.27 -17.92
CA VAL A 283 6.56 1.34 -17.34
C VAL A 283 7.21 0.91 -16.01
N GLU A 284 6.55 0.06 -15.23
CA GLU A 284 7.13 -0.52 -14.01
C GLU A 284 8.14 -1.65 -14.26
N TRP A 285 8.15 -2.23 -15.47
CA TRP A 285 8.96 -3.41 -15.77
C TRP A 285 10.47 -3.22 -15.49
N PRO A 286 11.13 -2.12 -15.91
CA PRO A 286 12.55 -1.91 -15.64
C PRO A 286 12.86 -1.84 -14.13
N ALA A 287 12.00 -1.17 -13.36
CA ALA A 287 12.15 -1.07 -11.91
C ALA A 287 12.03 -2.46 -11.24
N ARG A 288 11.08 -3.28 -11.69
CA ARG A 288 10.90 -4.65 -11.17
C ARG A 288 12.09 -5.56 -11.51
N LEU A 289 12.65 -5.45 -12.72
CA LEU A 289 13.87 -6.17 -13.08
C LEU A 289 15.07 -5.76 -12.22
N ALA A 290 15.25 -4.46 -11.95
CA ALA A 290 16.32 -3.97 -11.09
C ALA A 290 16.21 -4.54 -9.66
N VAL A 291 14.99 -4.60 -9.12
CA VAL A 291 14.74 -5.22 -7.81
C VAL A 291 15.03 -6.72 -7.81
N ARG A 292 14.58 -7.46 -8.84
CA ARG A 292 14.86 -8.90 -8.95
C ARG A 292 16.35 -9.19 -9.07
N ARG A 293 17.11 -8.38 -9.82
CA ARG A 293 18.57 -8.50 -9.90
C ARG A 293 19.25 -8.22 -8.56
N ALA A 294 18.85 -7.16 -7.86
CA ALA A 294 19.39 -6.84 -6.55
C ALA A 294 19.08 -7.94 -5.51
N GLN A 295 17.89 -8.53 -5.57
CA GLN A 295 17.51 -9.67 -4.72
C GLN A 295 18.28 -10.94 -5.08
N GLY A 296 18.48 -11.21 -6.37
CA GLY A 296 19.29 -12.34 -6.84
C GLY A 296 20.76 -12.23 -6.44
N ALA A 297 21.33 -11.02 -6.51
CA ALA A 297 22.70 -10.75 -6.05
C ALA A 297 22.84 -10.89 -4.53
N ALA A 298 21.83 -10.48 -3.76
CA ALA A 298 21.82 -10.63 -2.30
C ALA A 298 21.51 -12.06 -1.82
N ALA A 299 20.88 -12.87 -2.67
CA ALA A 299 20.52 -14.26 -2.38
C ALA A 299 21.57 -15.28 -2.86
N GLN A 300 22.67 -14.83 -3.49
CA GLN A 300 23.79 -15.72 -3.74
C GLN A 300 24.36 -16.15 -2.38
N PRO A 301 24.40 -17.46 -2.07
CA PRO A 301 25.09 -17.93 -0.88
C PRO A 301 26.54 -17.46 -0.96
N ALA A 302 27.11 -17.04 0.17
CA ALA A 302 28.55 -16.75 0.24
C ALA A 302 29.30 -17.93 -0.40
N PRO A 303 30.33 -17.69 -1.23
CA PRO A 303 31.12 -18.78 -1.78
C PRO A 303 31.60 -19.61 -0.59
N VAL A 304 31.21 -20.89 -0.57
CA VAL A 304 31.76 -21.86 0.36
C VAL A 304 33.24 -21.87 0.07
N LEU A 305 34.04 -21.24 0.94
CA LEU A 305 35.49 -21.41 0.90
C LEU A 305 35.72 -22.92 0.99
N PRO A 306 36.51 -23.52 0.07
CA PRO A 306 36.91 -24.91 0.23
C PRO A 306 37.47 -25.06 1.63
N ASP A 307 36.88 -25.96 2.41
CA ASP A 307 37.36 -26.25 3.75
C ASP A 307 38.85 -26.60 3.61
N PRO A 308 39.79 -25.88 4.25
CA PRO A 308 41.22 -26.16 4.12
C PRO A 308 41.60 -27.50 4.74
N PHE A 309 40.68 -28.12 5.47
CA PHE A 309 40.79 -29.46 6.00
C PHE A 309 39.92 -30.40 5.15
N PRO A 310 40.51 -31.38 4.44
CA PRO A 310 39.71 -32.41 3.77
C PRO A 310 38.84 -33.13 4.81
N PRO A 311 37.69 -33.69 4.42
CA PRO A 311 36.96 -34.60 5.31
C PRO A 311 37.94 -35.69 5.73
N ASP A 312 38.14 -35.84 7.04
CA ASP A 312 38.92 -36.94 7.60
C ASP A 312 38.39 -38.23 6.96
N HIS A 313 39.16 -38.78 6.03
CA HIS A 313 39.00 -40.14 5.59
C HIS A 313 39.06 -40.96 6.87
N GLY A 314 37.93 -41.58 7.22
CA GLY A 314 37.78 -42.33 8.46
C GLY A 314 39.04 -43.12 8.74
N PHE A 315 39.71 -42.77 9.84
CA PHE A 315 40.76 -43.60 10.40
C PHE A 315 40.21 -45.03 10.46
N PRO A 316 40.90 -46.04 9.90
CA PRO A 316 40.51 -47.41 10.12
C PRO A 316 40.73 -47.70 11.60
N SER A 317 39.67 -47.59 12.40
CA SER A 317 39.61 -48.09 13.76
C SER A 317 39.44 -49.61 13.71
N GLY A 318 40.48 -50.29 13.23
CA GLY A 318 40.68 -51.71 13.49
C GLY A 318 41.71 -51.87 14.60
N PRO A 319 41.43 -52.61 15.68
CA PRO A 319 42.49 -53.09 16.54
C PRO A 319 43.27 -54.18 15.81
N LEU A 320 44.59 -53.99 15.67
CA LEU A 320 45.54 -55.03 15.32
C LEU A 320 45.55 -56.09 16.42
N TYR A 321 45.45 -57.35 16.02
CA TYR A 321 46.45 -58.31 16.47
C TYR A 321 47.70 -58.12 15.59
#